data_AF-A0A397EK56-F1
#
_entry.id   AF-A0A397EK56-F1
#
_cell.length_a   1.000
_cell.length_b   1.000
_cell.length_c   1.000
_cell.angle_alpha   90.00
_cell.angle_beta   90.00
_cell.angle_gamma   90.00
#
_symmetry.space_group_name_H-M   'P 1'
#
loop_
_entity.id
_entity.type
_entity.pdbx_description
1 polymer ?
#
loop_
_entity_poly.entity_id
_entity_poly.type
_entity_poly.pdbx_seq_one_letter_code
_entity_poly.pdbx_strand_id
1 'polypeptide(L)'
;SSFLVLQQQLSVSKDNAAVLCDTVYRLVVLFGLDQLDGASSVVSALLLQQLAPSPKKRHATPAQRQFEVDVSMYSVASGASGPIALARRRLQATPGAMDVFRSLVHFDPAQRPTMSSVLQSRMFDALCEDNSDGRAVATVAAYGGARLLDI
;
A
#
# COMPACT_ATOMS: atom_id res chain seq x y z
N SER A 1 2.59 19.85 2.45
CA SER A 1 2.49 18.39 2.23
C SER A 1 3.08 17.68 3.44
N SER A 2 2.38 16.69 4.02
CA SER A 2 2.89 15.85 5.12
C SER A 2 4.22 15.17 4.77
N PHE A 3 4.45 14.89 3.49
CA PHE A 3 5.70 14.37 2.97
C PHE A 3 6.90 15.31 3.20
N LEU A 4 6.73 16.62 3.01
CA LEU A 4 7.81 17.60 3.24
C LEU A 4 8.18 17.68 4.73
N VAL A 5 7.19 17.60 5.61
CA VAL A 5 7.43 17.58 7.07
C VAL A 5 8.19 16.32 7.46
N LEU A 6 7.80 15.16 6.95
CA LEU A 6 8.50 13.89 7.20
C LEU A 6 9.92 13.92 6.64
N GLN A 7 10.12 14.41 5.42
CA GLN A 7 11.45 14.52 4.80
C GLN A 7 12.38 15.40 5.65
N GLN A 8 11.88 16.54 6.10
CA GLN A 8 12.65 17.47 6.93
C GLN A 8 13.04 16.83 8.26
N GLN A 9 12.13 16.11 8.93
CA GLN A 9 12.41 15.42 10.19
C GLN A 9 13.34 14.21 10.03
N LEU A 10 13.15 13.42 8.98
CA LEU A 10 13.95 12.22 8.72
C LEU A 10 15.39 12.59 8.32
N SER A 11 15.61 13.75 7.71
CA SER A 11 16.96 14.23 7.37
C SER A 11 17.83 14.68 8.55
N VAL A 12 17.25 14.85 9.75
CA VAL A 12 17.95 15.43 10.91
C VAL A 12 18.94 14.46 11.57
N SER A 13 18.67 13.16 11.55
CA SER A 13 19.53 12.15 12.16
C SER A 13 19.88 11.03 11.18
N LYS A 14 21.14 10.57 11.23
CA LYS A 14 21.58 9.39 10.48
C LYS A 14 20.85 8.11 10.92
N ASP A 15 20.37 8.05 12.16
CA ASP A 15 19.64 6.88 12.68
C ASP A 15 18.28 6.69 11.99
N ASN A 16 17.70 7.78 11.47
CA ASN A 16 16.46 7.74 10.69
C ASN A 16 16.64 7.01 9.35
N ALA A 17 17.87 6.90 8.84
CA ALA A 17 18.15 6.15 7.63
C ALA A 17 17.88 4.65 7.82
N ALA A 18 18.17 4.10 9.00
CA ALA A 18 17.87 2.70 9.30
C ALA A 18 16.36 2.46 9.31
N VAL A 19 15.58 3.35 9.95
CA VAL A 19 14.11 3.27 9.98
C VAL A 19 13.50 3.36 8.58
N LEU A 20 14.02 4.25 7.74
CA LEU A 20 13.61 4.37 6.34
C LEU A 20 13.90 3.10 5.55
N CYS A 21 15.12 2.56 5.66
CA CYS A 21 15.49 1.30 5.01
C CYS A 21 14.58 0.15 5.45
N ASP A 22 14.33 0.02 6.75
CA ASP A 22 13.42 -0.96 7.34
C ASP A 22 11.99 -0.83 6.80
N THR A 23 11.49 0.41 6.71
CA THR A 23 10.13 0.70 6.23
C THR A 23 9.99 0.34 4.77
N VAL A 24 10.96 0.76 3.94
CA VAL A 24 10.99 0.44 2.51
C VAL A 24 11.12 -1.06 2.29
N TYR A 25 12.00 -1.73 3.03
CA TYR A 25 12.16 -3.18 2.95
C TYR A 25 10.86 -3.92 3.27
N ARG A 26 10.20 -3.58 4.39
CA ARG A 26 8.91 -4.18 4.76
C ARG A 26 7.83 -3.94 3.71
N LEU A 27 7.79 -2.74 3.13
CA LEU A 27 6.84 -2.40 2.07
C LEU A 27 7.05 -3.29 0.84
N VAL A 28 8.30 -3.46 0.41
CA VAL A 28 8.65 -4.31 -0.74
C VAL A 28 8.42 -5.80 -0.46
N VAL A 29 8.64 -6.27 0.78
CA VAL A 29 8.30 -7.64 1.19
C VAL A 29 6.78 -7.86 1.14
N LEU A 30 5.99 -6.91 1.65
CA LEU A 30 4.54 -7.00 1.70
C LEU A 30 3.92 -7.00 0.31
N PHE A 31 4.38 -6.11 -0.57
CA PHE A 31 3.69 -5.80 -1.83
C PHE A 31 4.39 -6.26 -3.09
N GLY A 32 5.66 -6.66 -3.00
CA GLY A 32 6.46 -7.08 -4.15
C GLY A 32 7.31 -5.96 -4.75
N LEU A 33 8.13 -6.37 -5.72
CA LEU A 33 9.03 -5.50 -6.49
C LEU A 33 8.41 -5.03 -7.80
N ASP A 34 7.27 -5.57 -8.19
CA ASP A 34 6.56 -5.32 -9.45
C ASP A 34 6.08 -3.86 -9.60
N GLN A 35 5.82 -3.19 -8.47
CA GLN A 35 5.46 -1.77 -8.45
C GLN A 35 6.67 -0.83 -8.56
N LEU A 36 7.90 -1.36 -8.51
CA LEU A 36 9.11 -0.55 -8.63
C LEU A 36 9.50 -0.44 -10.10
N ASP A 37 9.59 0.80 -10.58
CA ASP A 37 10.22 1.11 -11.84
C ASP A 37 11.64 1.64 -11.58
N GLY A 38 12.65 0.97 -12.14
CA GLY A 38 14.05 1.40 -12.01
C GLY A 38 14.34 2.76 -12.64
N ALA A 39 13.52 3.21 -13.61
CA ALA A 39 13.63 4.54 -14.19
C ALA A 39 13.00 5.63 -13.32
N SER A 40 12.04 5.27 -12.45
CA SER A 40 11.33 6.23 -11.59
C SER A 40 12.21 6.85 -10.51
N SER A 41 13.16 6.09 -9.95
CA SER A 41 14.06 6.60 -8.91
C SER A 41 15.31 5.75 -8.72
N VAL A 42 16.38 6.38 -8.23
CA VAL A 42 17.65 5.70 -7.85
C VAL A 42 17.40 4.65 -6.76
N VAL A 43 16.47 4.89 -5.84
CA VAL A 43 16.12 3.94 -4.77
C VAL A 43 15.46 2.71 -5.36
N SER A 44 14.49 2.88 -6.26
CA SER A 44 13.83 1.78 -6.98
C SER A 44 14.85 0.93 -7.75
N ALA A 45 15.75 1.57 -8.49
CA ALA A 45 16.82 0.88 -9.23
C ALA A 45 17.73 0.06 -8.31
N LEU A 46 18.12 0.64 -7.16
CA LEU A 46 18.97 -0.04 -6.18
C LEU A 46 18.26 -1.24 -5.53
N LEU A 47 16.99 -1.10 -5.16
CA LEU A 47 16.19 -2.20 -4.61
C LEU A 47 16.06 -3.34 -5.61
N LEU A 48 15.72 -3.03 -6.88
CA LEU A 48 15.65 -4.02 -7.94
C LEU A 48 17.00 -4.71 -8.16
N GLN A 49 18.11 -3.96 -8.16
CA GLN A 49 19.44 -4.53 -8.31
C GLN A 49 19.83 -5.48 -7.17
N GLN A 50 19.45 -5.16 -5.92
CA GLN A 50 19.84 -5.92 -4.73
C GLN A 50 18.92 -7.10 -4.43
N LEU A 51 17.62 -6.97 -4.70
CA LEU A 51 16.59 -7.91 -4.27
C LEU A 51 16.00 -8.73 -5.41
N ALA A 52 15.92 -8.19 -6.64
CA ALA A 52 15.37 -8.95 -7.76
C ALA A 52 16.32 -10.06 -8.22
N PRO A 53 15.82 -11.20 -8.71
CA PRO A 53 16.63 -12.22 -9.33
C PRO A 53 17.42 -11.64 -10.51
N SER A 54 18.74 -11.82 -10.53
CA SER A 54 19.56 -11.36 -11.64
C SER A 54 19.86 -12.50 -12.60
N PRO A 55 19.49 -12.41 -13.89
CA PRO A 55 19.80 -13.45 -14.86
C PRO A 55 21.31 -13.61 -15.10
N LYS A 56 22.10 -12.60 -14.73
CA LYS A 56 23.56 -12.60 -14.88
C LYS A 56 24.30 -13.28 -13.72
N LYS A 57 23.63 -13.50 -12.57
CA LYS A 57 24.25 -14.12 -11.40
C LYS A 57 23.74 -15.55 -11.25
N ARG A 58 24.68 -16.50 -11.19
CA ARG A 58 24.37 -17.94 -11.06
C ARG A 58 23.81 -18.33 -9.69
N HIS A 59 24.06 -17.52 -8.66
CA HIS A 59 23.64 -17.78 -7.28
C HIS A 59 23.01 -16.55 -6.63
N ALA A 60 21.91 -16.77 -5.90
CA ALA A 60 21.27 -15.75 -5.10
C ALA A 60 22.19 -15.31 -3.95
N THR A 61 22.30 -13.99 -3.75
CA THR A 61 23.00 -13.39 -2.62
C THR A 61 22.28 -13.70 -1.30
N PRO A 62 22.94 -13.57 -0.15
CA PRO A 62 22.27 -13.72 1.15
C PRO A 62 21.05 -12.81 1.31
N ALA A 63 21.14 -11.55 0.83
CA ALA A 63 20.03 -10.60 0.87
C ALA A 63 18.84 -11.06 0.01
N GLN A 64 19.09 -11.59 -1.19
CA GLN A 64 18.03 -12.12 -2.07
C GLN A 64 17.34 -13.34 -1.43
N ARG A 65 18.10 -14.24 -0.79
CA ARG A 65 17.52 -15.40 -0.10
C ARG A 65 16.68 -14.98 1.10
N GLN A 66 17.17 -14.04 1.90
CA GLN A 66 16.40 -13.53 3.04
C GLN A 66 15.12 -12.85 2.56
N PHE A 67 15.20 -12.05 1.50
CA PHE A 67 14.05 -11.43 0.88
C PHE A 67 13.02 -12.45 0.39
N GLU A 68 13.45 -13.53 -0.26
CA GLU A 68 12.57 -14.61 -0.71
C GLU A 68 11.87 -15.32 0.47
N VAL A 69 12.61 -15.60 1.55
CA VAL A 69 12.04 -16.16 2.79
C VAL A 69 11.00 -15.21 3.38
N ASP A 70 11.33 -13.91 3.50
CA ASP A 70 10.43 -12.92 4.08
C ASP A 70 9.17 -12.74 3.21
N VAL A 71 9.30 -12.72 1.88
CA VAL A 71 8.17 -12.69 0.95
C VAL A 71 7.29 -13.92 1.15
N SER A 72 7.87 -15.11 1.27
CA SER A 72 7.12 -16.36 1.48
C SER A 72 6.32 -16.36 2.79
N MET A 73 6.74 -15.58 3.79
CA MET A 73 6.08 -15.48 5.09
C MET A 73 5.09 -14.32 5.15
N TYR A 74 5.45 -13.17 4.60
CA TYR A 74 4.78 -11.91 4.90
C TYR A 74 4.14 -11.22 3.69
N SER A 75 4.36 -11.68 2.46
CA SER A 75 3.72 -11.08 1.30
C SER A 75 2.20 -11.10 1.40
N VAL A 76 1.56 -9.98 1.10
CA VAL A 76 0.10 -9.89 1.02
C VAL A 76 -0.43 -10.84 -0.04
N ALA A 77 0.29 -11.08 -1.14
CA ALA A 77 -0.16 -11.94 -2.22
C ALA A 77 -0.16 -13.44 -1.83
N SER A 78 0.92 -13.93 -1.23
CA SER A 78 1.14 -15.37 -1.02
C SER A 78 1.68 -15.77 0.35
N GLY A 79 1.99 -14.81 1.23
CA GLY A 79 2.65 -15.05 2.52
C GLY A 79 1.90 -16.03 3.43
N ALA A 80 2.65 -16.90 4.10
CA ALA A 80 2.14 -18.00 4.92
C ALA A 80 1.89 -17.64 6.41
N SER A 81 2.38 -16.50 6.88
CA SER A 81 2.18 -16.11 8.28
C SER A 81 0.68 -15.96 8.61
N GLY A 82 0.27 -16.47 9.76
CA GLY A 82 -1.14 -16.51 10.18
C GLY A 82 -1.85 -15.15 10.08
N PRO A 83 -1.27 -14.04 10.59
CA PRO A 83 -1.86 -12.71 10.47
C PRO A 83 -2.04 -12.24 9.02
N ILE A 84 -1.04 -12.43 8.15
CA ILE A 84 -1.12 -12.02 6.74
C ILE A 84 -2.12 -12.88 5.97
N ALA A 85 -2.13 -14.19 6.19
CA ALA A 85 -3.10 -15.09 5.58
C ALA A 85 -4.54 -14.75 5.99
N LEU A 86 -4.75 -14.37 7.25
CA LEU A 86 -6.06 -13.89 7.73
C LEU A 86 -6.44 -12.55 7.09
N ALA A 87 -5.53 -11.57 7.05
CA ALA A 87 -5.77 -10.28 6.44
C ALA A 87 -6.10 -10.41 4.94
N ARG A 88 -5.32 -11.20 4.19
CA ARG A 88 -5.58 -11.52 2.79
C ARG A 88 -6.97 -12.12 2.61
N ARG A 89 -7.36 -13.11 3.41
CA ARG A 89 -8.71 -13.70 3.35
C ARG A 89 -9.82 -12.67 3.54
N ARG A 90 -9.67 -11.77 4.53
CA ARG A 90 -10.67 -10.72 4.78
C ARG A 90 -10.77 -9.74 3.62
N LEU A 91 -9.62 -9.31 3.07
CA LEU A 91 -9.59 -8.44 1.88
C LEU A 91 -10.19 -9.11 0.64
N GLN A 92 -10.02 -10.42 0.48
CA GLN A 92 -10.60 -11.18 -0.63
C GLN A 92 -12.11 -11.45 -0.45
N ALA A 93 -12.59 -11.53 0.79
CA ALA A 93 -14.00 -11.73 1.09
C ALA A 93 -14.86 -10.48 0.81
N THR A 94 -14.25 -9.29 0.82
CA THR A 94 -14.92 -8.04 0.48
C THR A 94 -14.65 -7.67 -0.99
N PRO A 95 -15.67 -7.64 -1.87
CA PRO A 95 -15.51 -7.26 -3.27
C PRO A 95 -14.79 -5.91 -3.42
N GLY A 96 -13.77 -5.86 -4.28
CA GLY A 96 -12.99 -4.63 -4.55
C GLY A 96 -12.02 -4.18 -3.44
N ALA A 97 -12.07 -4.74 -2.23
CA ALA A 97 -11.23 -4.25 -1.12
C ALA A 97 -9.73 -4.49 -1.35
N MET A 98 -9.34 -5.62 -1.97
CA MET A 98 -7.94 -5.88 -2.33
C MET A 98 -7.40 -4.87 -3.35
N ASP A 99 -8.23 -4.45 -4.32
CA ASP A 99 -7.83 -3.51 -5.37
C ASP A 99 -7.67 -2.09 -4.80
N VAL A 100 -8.61 -1.67 -3.94
CA VAL A 100 -8.51 -0.42 -3.17
C VAL A 100 -7.26 -0.44 -2.30
N PHE A 101 -7.02 -1.53 -1.56
CA PHE A 101 -5.86 -1.63 -0.69
C PHE A 101 -4.54 -1.51 -1.46
N ARG A 102 -4.39 -2.21 -2.60
CA ARG A 102 -3.20 -2.15 -3.44
C ARG A 102 -2.99 -0.77 -4.07
N SER A 103 -4.05 -0.12 -4.53
CA SER A 103 -3.94 1.21 -5.14
C SER A 103 -3.58 2.30 -4.13
N LEU A 104 -4.08 2.23 -2.90
CA LEU A 104 -3.74 3.19 -1.83
C LEU A 104 -2.26 3.14 -1.41
N VAL A 105 -1.63 1.98 -1.51
CA VAL A 105 -0.24 1.76 -1.08
C VAL A 105 0.75 1.75 -2.24
N HIS A 106 0.33 2.21 -3.42
CA HIS A 106 1.18 2.25 -4.60
C HIS A 106 2.49 3.01 -4.31
N PHE A 107 3.61 2.50 -4.80
CA PHE A 107 4.92 3.10 -4.50
C PHE A 107 5.02 4.54 -5.01
N ASP A 108 4.63 4.77 -6.27
CA ASP A 108 4.50 6.10 -6.86
C ASP A 108 3.26 6.83 -6.31
N PRO A 109 3.41 7.95 -5.57
CA PRO A 109 2.29 8.70 -5.02
C PRO A 109 1.39 9.31 -6.10
N ALA A 110 1.89 9.57 -7.31
CA ALA A 110 1.09 10.11 -8.40
C ALA A 110 0.06 9.10 -8.94
N GLN A 111 0.30 7.80 -8.72
CA GLN A 111 -0.61 6.72 -9.11
C GLN A 111 -1.60 6.32 -8.00
N ARG A 112 -1.48 6.90 -6.80
CA ARG A 112 -2.43 6.64 -5.72
C ARG A 112 -3.75 7.33 -6.02
N PRO A 113 -4.90 6.67 -5.80
CA PRO A 113 -6.19 7.26 -6.06
C PRO A 113 -6.47 8.40 -5.08
N THR A 114 -7.30 9.35 -5.51
CA THR A 114 -7.88 10.34 -4.62
C THR A 114 -8.96 9.69 -3.74
N MET A 115 -9.31 10.33 -2.61
CA MET A 115 -10.40 9.85 -1.76
C MET A 115 -11.73 9.73 -2.51
N SER A 116 -12.02 10.66 -3.43
CA SER A 116 -13.21 10.60 -4.28
C SER A 116 -13.24 9.33 -5.14
N SER A 117 -12.11 8.99 -5.78
CA SER A 117 -11.99 7.77 -6.57
C SER A 117 -12.12 6.49 -5.74
N VAL A 118 -11.63 6.50 -4.50
CA VAL A 118 -11.76 5.37 -3.57
C VAL A 118 -13.22 5.14 -3.17
N LEU A 119 -13.96 6.19 -2.85
CA LEU A 119 -15.38 6.10 -2.46
C LEU A 119 -16.27 5.61 -3.61
N GLN A 120 -15.86 5.81 -4.86
CA GLN A 120 -16.54 5.31 -6.06
C GLN A 120 -16.17 3.85 -6.41
N SER A 121 -15.30 3.22 -5.62
CA SER A 121 -14.90 1.83 -5.87
C SER A 121 -15.96 0.83 -5.42
N ARG A 122 -15.93 -0.37 -6.02
CA ARG A 122 -16.84 -1.49 -5.70
C ARG A 122 -16.85 -1.91 -4.23
N MET A 123 -15.80 -1.55 -3.48
CA MET A 123 -15.73 -1.80 -2.04
C MET A 123 -16.89 -1.15 -1.27
N PHE A 124 -17.41 -0.03 -1.78
CA PHE A 124 -18.45 0.75 -1.12
C PHE A 124 -19.85 0.58 -1.75
N ASP A 125 -20.01 -0.31 -2.74
CA ASP A 125 -21.31 -0.52 -3.42
C ASP A 125 -22.43 -0.85 -2.42
N ALA A 126 -22.13 -1.62 -1.37
CA ALA A 126 -23.10 -1.98 -0.33
C ALA A 126 -23.54 -0.80 0.57
N LEU A 127 -22.84 0.33 0.51
CA LEU A 127 -23.17 1.56 1.25
C LEU A 127 -23.85 2.61 0.34
N CYS A 128 -23.90 2.37 -0.96
CA CYS A 128 -24.60 3.25 -1.89
C CYS A 128 -26.10 2.99 -1.74
N GLU A 129 -26.82 3.97 -1.19
CA GLU A 129 -28.28 3.98 -1.20
C GLU A 129 -28.77 4.49 -2.57
N ASP A 130 -29.76 3.81 -3.15
CA ASP A 130 -30.51 4.32 -4.30
C ASP A 130 -31.31 5.55 -3.83
N ASN A 131 -30.73 6.73 -3.98
CA ASN A 131 -31.44 7.98 -3.72
C ASN A 131 -32.52 8.19 -4.79
N SER A 132 -33.70 7.60 -4.58
CA SER A 132 -34.87 7.77 -5.44
C SER A 132 -35.34 9.23 -5.56
N ASP A 133 -34.91 10.09 -4.63
CA ASP A 133 -35.29 11.51 -4.56
C ASP A 133 -34.26 12.48 -5.17
N GLY A 134 -33.21 11.98 -5.85
CA GLY A 134 -32.26 12.82 -6.59
C GLY A 134 -31.36 13.73 -5.74
N ARG A 135 -31.49 13.69 -4.41
CA ARG A 135 -30.55 14.33 -3.48
C ARG A 135 -29.53 13.29 -3.03
N ALA A 136 -28.34 13.32 -3.64
CA ALA A 136 -27.21 12.53 -3.16
C ALA A 136 -26.79 13.03 -1.77
N VAL A 137 -27.39 12.49 -0.70
CA VAL A 137 -26.97 12.76 0.67
C VAL A 137 -25.80 11.82 0.94
N ALA A 138 -24.58 12.33 0.83
CA ALA A 138 -23.40 11.65 1.37
C ALA A 138 -23.47 11.74 2.90
N THR A 139 -24.20 10.83 3.52
CA THR A 139 -24.31 10.75 4.98
C THR A 139 -23.01 10.19 5.54
N VAL A 140 -22.02 11.06 5.75
CA VAL A 140 -20.86 10.72 6.56
C VAL A 140 -21.37 10.56 7.99
N ALA A 141 -21.40 9.32 8.48
CA ALA A 141 -21.74 9.04 9.87
C ALA A 141 -20.74 9.74 10.79
N ALA A 142 -21.09 10.92 11.27
CA ALA A 142 -20.37 11.59 12.33
C ALA A 142 -20.47 10.71 13.58
N TYR A 143 -19.36 10.07 13.98
CA TYR A 143 -19.22 9.52 15.32
C TYR A 143 -19.27 10.68 16.31
N GLY A 144 -20.49 10.98 16.78
CA GLY A 144 -20.76 12.05 17.74
C GLY A 144 -21.81 13.04 17.26
N GLY A 145 -23.09 12.65 17.38
CA GLY A 145 -24.22 13.57 17.31
C GLY A 145 -24.55 14.07 15.91
N ALA A 146 -25.56 13.45 15.30
CA ALA A 146 -26.13 13.86 14.02
C ALA A 146 -26.46 15.36 14.01
N ARG A 147 -25.86 16.10 13.07
CA ARG A 147 -26.41 17.33 12.53
C ARG A 147 -26.39 17.23 11.01
N LEU A 148 -27.58 17.20 10.43
CA LEU A 148 -27.82 17.46 9.01
C LEU A 148 -27.30 18.86 8.70
N LEU A 149 -26.36 18.95 7.76
CA LEU A 149 -26.04 20.20 7.09
C LEU A 149 -26.77 20.16 5.74
N ASP A 150 -27.80 20.97 5.61
CA ASP A 150 -28.38 21.31 4.32
C ASP A 150 -27.37 22.16 3.55
N ILE A 151 -27.02 21.74 2.33
CA ILE A 151 -26.31 22.54 1.34
C ILE A 151 -27.34 22.96 0.28
#